data_AF-A0A147BVB9-F1
#
_entry.id   AF-A0A147BVB9-F1
#
_cell.length_a   1.000
_cell.length_b   1.000
_cell.length_c   1.000
_cell.angle_alpha   90.00
_cell.angle_beta   90.00
_cell.angle_gamma   90.00
#
_symmetry.space_group_name_H-M   'P 1'
#
loop_
_entity.id
_entity.type
_entity.pdbx_description
1 polymer ?
#
loop_
_entity_poly.entity_id
_entity_poly.type
_entity_poly.pdbx_seq_one_letter_code
_entity_poly.pdbx_strand_id
1 'polypeptide(L)'
;GYRRAFEQYAGLLQEKYPSLSVEGDTYPPPTPRMQMAHALSLLKLAVIALVLLGVDPFRYLGTHTPAPFVWMLNNKLYSCLMLFFVCGAIESRLVSTGAFEIYFNDVRVWSKIETGRIPSPPELFQIIDNQVFLKSSVLSLADR
;
A
#
# COMPACT_ATOMS: atom_id res chain seq x y z
N GLY A 1 6.37 12.53 3.40
CA GLY A 1 5.68 11.22 3.39
C GLY A 1 4.23 11.43 3.81
N TYR A 2 3.32 10.56 3.41
CA TYR A 2 1.87 10.74 3.63
C TYR A 2 1.47 10.88 5.09
N ARG A 3 2.16 10.21 6.00
CA ARG A 3 1.95 10.36 7.44
C ARG A 3 2.09 11.82 7.92
N ARG A 4 3.10 12.54 7.44
CA ARG A 4 3.29 13.96 7.79
C ARG A 4 2.18 14.85 7.20
N ALA A 5 1.74 14.56 5.98
CA ALA A 5 0.62 15.28 5.36
C ALA A 5 -0.68 15.05 6.15
N PHE A 6 -0.93 13.80 6.57
CA PHE A 6 -2.03 13.45 7.46
C PHE A 6 -1.95 14.20 8.79
N GLU A 7 -0.81 14.15 9.50
CA GLU A 7 -0.60 14.83 10.79
C GLU A 7 -0.85 16.36 10.65
N GLN A 8 -0.39 16.96 9.56
CA GLN A 8 -0.65 18.38 9.27
C GLN A 8 -2.15 18.66 9.07
N TYR A 9 -2.85 17.86 8.24
CA TYR A 9 -4.28 18.06 8.03
C TYR A 9 -5.10 17.78 9.28
N ALA A 10 -4.76 16.77 10.07
CA ALA A 10 -5.43 16.45 11.32
C ALA A 10 -5.35 17.63 12.30
N GLY A 11 -4.17 18.24 12.45
CA GLY A 11 -4.01 19.44 13.28
C GLY A 11 -4.85 20.62 12.80
N LEU A 12 -4.81 20.91 11.49
CA LEU A 12 -5.59 21.99 10.88
C LEU A 12 -7.11 21.79 11.00
N LEU A 13 -7.59 20.56 10.82
CA LEU A 13 -9.00 20.21 10.95
C LEU A 13 -9.45 20.27 12.40
N GLN A 14 -8.64 19.84 13.35
CA GLN A 14 -8.97 19.86 14.78
C GLN A 14 -9.01 21.29 15.34
N GLU A 15 -8.20 22.21 14.80
CA GLU A 15 -8.25 23.63 15.14
C GLU A 15 -9.55 24.29 14.64
N LYS A 16 -9.97 24.01 13.39
CA LYS A 16 -11.18 24.61 12.80
C LYS A 16 -12.48 23.92 13.24
N TYR A 17 -12.44 22.60 13.47
CA TYR A 17 -13.59 21.77 13.84
C TYR A 17 -13.24 20.87 15.05
N PRO A 18 -13.29 21.40 16.27
CA PRO A 18 -12.87 20.66 17.48
C PRO A 18 -13.76 19.44 17.79
N SER A 19 -14.97 19.37 17.23
CA SER A 19 -15.88 18.23 17.38
C SER A 19 -15.68 17.14 16.32
N LEU A 20 -14.82 17.34 15.32
CA LEU A 20 -14.57 16.37 14.27
C LEU A 20 -13.57 15.31 14.74
N SER A 21 -13.95 14.04 14.67
CA SER A 21 -13.00 12.92 14.85
C SER A 21 -12.20 12.72 13.57
N VAL A 22 -10.87 12.77 13.66
CA VAL A 22 -9.97 12.51 12.55
C VAL A 22 -9.21 11.22 12.82
N GLU A 23 -9.43 10.22 11.98
CA GLU A 23 -8.76 8.92 12.06
C GLU A 23 -7.87 8.70 10.83
N GLY A 24 -6.75 8.01 11.04
CA GLY A 24 -5.80 7.67 9.99
C GLY A 24 -5.72 6.16 9.83
N ASP A 25 -5.89 5.68 8.60
CA ASP A 25 -5.76 4.27 8.27
C ASP A 25 -4.81 4.05 7.07
N THR A 26 -4.31 2.83 6.93
CA THR A 26 -3.46 2.42 5.82
C THR A 26 -4.31 1.98 4.65
N TYR A 27 -4.14 2.63 3.51
CA TYR A 27 -4.88 2.26 2.30
C TYR A 27 -4.54 0.82 1.86
N PRO A 28 -5.53 -0.11 1.80
CA PRO A 28 -5.27 -1.48 1.42
C PRO A 28 -4.85 -1.56 -0.05
N PRO A 29 -3.81 -2.33 -0.40
CA PRO A 29 -3.46 -2.54 -1.80
C PRO A 29 -4.59 -3.25 -2.56
N PRO A 30 -4.80 -2.92 -3.85
CA PRO A 30 -5.71 -3.67 -4.70
C PRO A 30 -5.41 -5.16 -4.63
N THR A 31 -6.46 -5.98 -4.53
CA THR A 31 -6.39 -7.45 -4.42
C THR A 31 -5.39 -8.11 -5.38
N PRO A 32 -5.28 -7.76 -6.68
CA PRO A 32 -4.30 -8.40 -7.55
C PRO A 32 -2.84 -8.13 -7.14
N ARG A 33 -2.52 -6.90 -6.71
CA ARG A 33 -1.15 -6.56 -6.28
C ARG A 33 -0.79 -7.28 -4.98
N MET A 34 -1.75 -7.42 -4.08
CA MET A 34 -1.57 -8.16 -2.84
C MET A 34 -1.35 -9.65 -3.11
N GLN A 35 -2.14 -10.26 -4.00
CA GLN A 35 -1.94 -11.66 -4.41
C GLN A 35 -0.56 -11.88 -5.04
N MET A 36 -0.10 -10.98 -5.90
CA MET A 36 1.25 -11.04 -6.48
C MET A 36 2.34 -10.94 -5.40
N ALA A 37 2.20 -10.07 -4.41
CA ALA A 37 3.15 -9.94 -3.31
C ALA A 37 3.20 -11.23 -2.46
N HIS A 38 2.06 -11.84 -2.16
CA HIS A 38 2.01 -13.13 -1.45
C HIS A 38 2.63 -14.27 -2.25
N ALA A 39 2.30 -14.39 -3.54
CA ALA A 39 2.89 -15.39 -4.41
C ALA A 39 4.41 -15.24 -4.52
N LEU A 40 4.90 -14.00 -4.65
CA LEU A 40 6.33 -13.70 -4.67
C LEU A 40 7.01 -14.09 -3.36
N SER A 41 6.38 -13.83 -2.21
CA SER A 41 6.92 -14.21 -0.91
C SER A 41 7.02 -15.72 -0.73
N LEU A 42 6.00 -16.48 -1.15
CA LEU A 42 6.03 -17.94 -1.15
C LEU A 42 7.11 -18.49 -2.08
N LEU A 43 7.20 -17.96 -3.30
CA LEU A 43 8.22 -18.36 -4.27
C LEU A 43 9.64 -18.09 -3.75
N LYS A 44 9.86 -16.90 -3.17
CA LYS A 44 11.12 -16.52 -2.52
C LYS A 44 11.52 -17.54 -1.47
N LEU A 45 10.61 -17.92 -0.56
CA LEU A 45 10.88 -18.92 0.47
C LEU A 45 11.19 -20.31 -0.12
N ALA A 46 10.45 -20.73 -1.14
CA ALA A 46 10.70 -22.00 -1.82
C ALA A 46 12.10 -22.03 -2.47
N VAL A 47 12.49 -20.96 -3.17
CA VAL A 47 13.82 -20.87 -3.79
C VAL A 47 14.93 -20.81 -2.74
N ILE A 48 14.75 -20.06 -1.66
CA ILE A 48 15.70 -20.05 -0.52
C ILE A 48 15.89 -21.48 0.02
N ALA A 49 14.80 -22.22 0.24
CA ALA A 49 14.86 -23.58 0.74
C ALA A 49 15.64 -24.50 -0.22
N LEU A 50 15.35 -24.45 -1.52
CA LEU A 50 16.08 -25.22 -2.54
C LEU A 50 17.58 -24.92 -2.53
N VAL A 51 17.96 -23.64 -2.46
CA VAL A 51 19.37 -23.21 -2.45
C VAL A 51 20.09 -23.71 -1.20
N LEU A 52 19.49 -23.56 -0.02
CA LEU A 52 20.09 -24.02 1.24
C LEU A 52 20.30 -25.53 1.24
N LEU A 53 19.28 -26.28 0.80
CA LEU A 53 19.34 -27.74 0.67
C LEU A 53 20.26 -28.21 -0.47
N GLY A 54 20.71 -27.31 -1.34
CA GLY A 54 21.56 -27.66 -2.49
C GLY A 54 20.79 -28.44 -3.57
N VAL A 55 19.48 -28.31 -3.62
CA VAL A 55 18.60 -29.04 -4.53
C VAL A 55 18.49 -28.26 -5.84
N ASP A 56 18.81 -28.93 -6.94
CA ASP A 56 18.65 -28.40 -8.29
C ASP A 56 17.36 -28.94 -8.94
N PRO A 57 16.25 -28.16 -8.98
CA PRO A 57 14.99 -28.60 -9.55
C PRO A 57 15.09 -28.84 -11.07
N PHE A 58 15.99 -28.15 -11.79
CA PHE A 58 16.12 -28.27 -13.25
C PHE A 58 16.67 -29.64 -13.64
N ARG A 59 17.56 -30.19 -12.82
CA ARG A 59 18.08 -31.55 -12.98
C ARG A 59 16.99 -32.61 -12.86
N TYR A 60 16.02 -32.44 -11.95
CA TYR A 60 14.87 -33.34 -11.83
C TYR A 60 13.90 -33.23 -13.01
N LEU A 61 13.80 -32.04 -13.61
CA LEU A 61 12.98 -31.81 -14.80
C LEU A 61 13.67 -32.25 -16.10
N GLY A 62 14.90 -32.78 -16.05
CA GLY A 62 15.67 -33.20 -17.22
C GLY A 62 16.13 -32.03 -18.10
N THR A 63 16.16 -30.82 -17.54
CA THR A 63 16.53 -29.58 -18.25
C THR A 63 17.90 -29.09 -17.80
N HIS A 64 18.56 -28.30 -18.65
CA HIS A 64 19.82 -27.67 -18.28
C HIS A 64 19.61 -26.59 -17.21
N THR A 65 20.38 -26.66 -16.13
CA THR A 65 20.33 -25.72 -15.02
C THR A 65 20.79 -24.32 -15.45
N PRO A 66 19.96 -23.27 -15.29
CA PRO A 66 20.34 -21.92 -15.66
C PRO A 66 21.58 -21.44 -14.89
N ALA A 67 22.47 -20.69 -15.55
CA ALA A 67 23.70 -20.17 -14.95
C ALA A 67 23.48 -19.37 -13.64
N PRO A 68 22.44 -18.52 -13.51
CA PRO A 68 22.16 -17.85 -12.24
C PRO A 68 21.85 -18.84 -11.11
N PHE A 69 21.12 -19.92 -11.41
CA PHE A 69 20.76 -20.91 -10.41
C PHE A 69 21.98 -21.75 -9.98
N VAL A 70 22.88 -22.09 -10.92
CA VAL A 70 24.16 -22.73 -10.61
C VAL A 70 25.00 -21.84 -9.69
N TRP A 71 25.09 -20.53 -9.98
CA TRP A 71 25.77 -19.58 -9.11
C TRP A 71 25.15 -19.54 -7.72
N MET A 72 23.82 -19.61 -7.63
CA MET A 72 23.11 -19.60 -6.37
C MET A 72 23.45 -20.81 -5.49
N LEU A 73 23.50 -22.01 -6.08
CA LEU A 73 23.88 -23.24 -5.38
C LEU A 73 25.33 -23.21 -4.89
N ASN A 74 26.23 -22.56 -5.64
CA ASN A 74 27.63 -22.39 -5.26
C ASN A 74 27.83 -21.31 -4.17
N ASN A 75 26.95 -20.31 -4.09
CA ASN A 75 27.06 -19.15 -3.20
C ASN A 75 25.84 -19.01 -2.28
N LYS A 76 25.50 -20.07 -1.54
CA LYS A 76 24.22 -20.20 -0.82
C LYS A 76 23.86 -19.01 0.07
N LEU A 77 24.78 -18.60 0.96
CA LEU A 77 24.53 -17.51 1.91
C LEU A 77 24.29 -16.17 1.21
N TYR A 78 25.17 -15.79 0.29
CA TYR A 78 25.04 -14.55 -0.48
C TYR A 78 23.75 -14.54 -1.32
N SER A 79 23.42 -15.67 -1.92
CA SER A 79 22.23 -15.83 -2.75
C SER A 79 20.94 -15.71 -1.95
N CYS A 80 20.88 -16.33 -0.77
CA CYS A 80 19.72 -16.21 0.11
C CYS A 80 19.52 -14.78 0.60
N LEU A 81 20.61 -14.10 1.00
CA LEU A 81 20.55 -12.69 1.41
C LEU A 81 20.09 -11.80 0.25
N MET A 82 20.70 -11.94 -0.93
CA MET A 82 20.33 -11.17 -2.11
C MET A 82 18.86 -11.39 -2.48
N LEU A 83 18.41 -12.65 -2.52
CA LEU A 83 17.03 -12.99 -2.85
C LEU A 83 16.05 -12.43 -1.81
N PHE A 84 16.39 -12.49 -0.52
CA PHE A 84 15.58 -11.90 0.54
C PHE A 84 15.40 -10.38 0.35
N PHE A 85 16.50 -9.65 0.13
CA PHE A 85 16.45 -8.20 -0.04
C PHE A 85 15.78 -7.77 -1.36
N VAL A 86 16.12 -8.41 -2.48
CA VAL A 86 15.58 -8.05 -3.80
C VAL A 86 14.09 -8.35 -3.87
N CYS A 87 13.66 -9.56 -3.49
CA CYS A 87 12.24 -9.88 -3.46
C CYS A 87 11.51 -9.02 -2.42
N GLY A 88 12.09 -8.79 -1.23
CA GLY A 88 11.51 -7.91 -0.22
C GLY A 88 11.30 -6.47 -0.71
N ALA A 89 12.24 -5.94 -1.50
CA ALA A 89 12.09 -4.63 -2.11
C ALA A 89 10.97 -4.59 -3.15
N ILE A 90 10.80 -5.65 -3.94
CA ILE A 90 9.71 -5.77 -4.93
C ILE A 90 8.37 -5.93 -4.22
N GLU A 91 8.27 -6.79 -3.20
CA GLU A 91 7.08 -6.97 -2.36
C GLU A 91 6.64 -5.64 -1.74
N SER A 92 7.58 -4.88 -1.17
CA SER A 92 7.30 -3.56 -0.58
C SER A 92 6.72 -2.58 -1.62
N ARG A 93 7.21 -2.62 -2.87
CA ARG A 93 6.66 -1.81 -3.97
C ARG A 93 5.28 -2.27 -4.42
N LEU A 94 4.99 -3.58 -4.40
CA LEU A 94 3.68 -4.11 -4.77
C LEU A 94 2.61 -3.72 -3.75
N VAL A 95 2.96 -3.71 -2.46
CA VAL A 95 2.06 -3.33 -1.36
C VAL A 95 1.89 -1.82 -1.25
N SER A 96 2.93 -1.04 -1.58
CA SER A 96 2.85 0.43 -1.55
C SER A 96 2.01 0.97 -2.71
N THR A 97 0.82 1.47 -2.41
CA THR A 97 -0.13 1.97 -3.41
C THR A 97 0.12 3.42 -3.81
N GLY A 98 0.83 4.16 -2.96
CA GLY A 98 0.97 5.60 -3.12
C GLY A 98 -0.35 6.37 -2.97
N ALA A 99 -1.40 5.74 -2.43
CA ALA A 99 -2.72 6.35 -2.29
C ALA A 99 -2.75 7.39 -1.16
N PHE A 100 -3.64 8.37 -1.29
CA PHE A 100 -4.02 9.29 -0.22
C PHE A 100 -5.49 9.63 -0.45
N GLU A 101 -6.33 9.04 0.39
CA GLU A 101 -7.78 9.12 0.26
C GLU A 101 -8.33 9.82 1.50
N ILE A 102 -9.34 10.68 1.29
CA ILE A 102 -10.03 11.37 2.38
C ILE A 102 -11.49 10.95 2.33
N TYR A 103 -11.99 10.50 3.48
CA TYR A 103 -13.38 10.11 3.68
C TYR A 103 -14.02 11.03 4.71
N PHE A 104 -15.28 11.37 4.49
CA PHE A 104 -16.10 12.12 5.44
C PHE A 104 -17.39 11.32 5.69
N ASN A 105 -17.55 10.79 6.91
CA ASN A 105 -18.65 9.87 7.25
C ASN A 105 -18.83 8.75 6.21
N ASP A 106 -17.75 8.01 5.92
CA ASP A 106 -17.71 6.90 4.94
C ASP A 106 -17.90 7.28 3.47
N VAL A 107 -18.18 8.55 3.16
CA VAL A 107 -18.21 9.05 1.78
C VAL A 107 -16.81 9.46 1.37
N ARG A 108 -16.29 8.88 0.28
CA ARG A 108 -15.00 9.27 -0.29
C ARG A 108 -15.11 10.66 -0.92
N VAL A 109 -14.39 11.64 -0.36
CA VAL A 109 -14.45 13.04 -0.80
C VAL A 109 -13.21 13.47 -1.59
N TRP A 110 -12.10 12.75 -1.45
CA TRP A 110 -10.89 12.98 -2.22
C TRP A 110 -10.14 11.68 -2.49
N SER A 111 -9.63 11.56 -3.71
CA SER A 111 -8.71 10.50 -4.10
C SER A 111 -7.49 11.08 -4.78
N LYS A 112 -6.29 10.85 -4.23
CA LYS A 112 -5.05 11.20 -4.93
C LYS A 112 -4.89 10.38 -6.22
N ILE A 113 -5.36 9.13 -6.24
CA ILE A 113 -5.23 8.27 -7.41
C ILE A 113 -5.97 8.89 -8.60
N GLU A 114 -7.14 9.46 -8.36
CA GLU A 114 -7.97 10.09 -9.40
C GLU A 114 -7.51 11.51 -9.73
N THR A 115 -7.16 12.31 -8.72
CA THR A 115 -6.82 13.72 -8.90
C THR A 115 -5.34 13.96 -9.24
N GLY A 116 -4.48 12.95 -9.05
CA GLY A 116 -3.03 13.02 -9.25
C GLY A 116 -2.27 13.77 -8.16
N ARG A 117 -2.94 14.43 -7.21
CA ARG A 117 -2.33 15.23 -6.15
C ARG A 117 -3.09 15.13 -4.82
N ILE A 118 -2.47 15.59 -3.75
CA ILE A 118 -3.16 15.82 -2.47
C ILE A 118 -3.85 17.20 -2.51
N PRO A 119 -4.96 17.39 -1.77
CA PRO A 119 -5.67 18.66 -1.79
C PRO A 119 -4.88 19.73 -1.04
N SER A 120 -4.98 20.99 -1.46
CA SER A 120 -4.39 22.08 -0.66
C SER A 120 -5.21 22.28 0.64
N PRO A 121 -4.64 22.85 1.73
CA PRO A 121 -5.40 23.07 2.96
C PRO A 121 -6.72 23.86 2.75
N PRO A 122 -6.77 24.93 1.94
CA PRO A 122 -8.03 25.61 1.65
C PRO A 122 -9.06 24.72 0.92
N GLU A 123 -8.60 23.90 -0.03
CA GLU A 123 -9.44 22.97 -0.78
C GLU A 123 -9.99 21.87 0.13
N LEU A 124 -9.19 21.35 1.06
CA LEU A 124 -9.64 20.42 2.09
C LEU A 124 -10.80 21.02 2.89
N PHE A 125 -10.64 22.25 3.38
CA PHE A 125 -11.71 22.91 4.13
C PHE A 125 -12.97 23.12 3.30
N GLN A 126 -12.86 23.54 2.05
CA GLN A 126 -14.01 23.69 1.15
C GLN A 126 -14.76 22.37 0.95
N ILE A 127 -14.03 21.27 0.77
CA ILE A 127 -14.63 19.94 0.62
C ILE A 127 -15.42 19.57 1.88
N ILE A 128 -14.84 19.76 3.07
CA ILE A 128 -15.52 19.45 4.34
C ILE A 128 -16.73 20.36 4.56
N ASP A 129 -16.59 21.66 4.33
CA ASP A 129 -17.70 22.63 4.47
C ASP A 129 -18.88 22.28 3.56
N ASN A 130 -18.60 21.89 2.31
CA ASN A 130 -19.64 21.44 1.38
C ASN A 130 -20.37 20.18 1.87
N GLN A 131 -19.64 19.20 2.44
CA GLN A 131 -20.26 17.98 2.97
C GLN A 131 -21.11 18.25 4.21
N VAL A 132 -20.65 19.14 5.11
CA VAL A 132 -21.42 19.57 6.29
C VAL A 132 -22.70 20.28 5.85
N PHE A 133 -22.62 21.20 4.88
CA PHE A 133 -23.77 21.94 4.36
C PHE A 133 -24.79 21.03 3.64
N LEU A 134 -24.32 20.10 2.81
CA LEU A 134 -25.20 19.15 2.14
C LEU A 134 -25.98 18.31 3.16
N LYS A 135 -25.30 17.81 4.21
CA LYS A 135 -25.94 16.98 5.23
C LYS A 135 -26.93 17.75 6.10
N SER A 136 -26.61 19.00 6.50
CA SER A 136 -27.54 19.84 7.26
C SER A 136 -28.80 20.17 6.46
N SER A 137 -28.65 20.40 5.16
CA SER A 137 -29.77 20.64 4.24
C SER A 137 -30.67 19.42 4.10
N VAL A 138 -30.09 18.21 4.00
CA VAL A 138 -30.86 16.96 3.91
C VAL A 138 -31.60 16.65 5.22
N LEU A 139 -30.95 16.81 6.38
CA LEU A 139 -31.60 16.58 7.68
C LEU A 139 -32.80 17.51 7.89
N SER A 140 -32.67 18.79 7.51
CA SER A 140 -33.75 19.79 7.54
C SER A 140 -34.98 19.41 6.70
N LEU A 141 -34.79 18.65 5.62
CA LEU A 141 -35.87 18.18 4.75
C LEU A 141 -36.51 16.88 5.23
N ALA A 142 -35.79 16.05 6.00
CA ALA A 142 -36.30 14.79 6.53
C ALA A 142 -37.18 14.98 7.78
N ASP A 143 -37.02 16.09 8.50
CA ASP A 143 -37.82 16.45 9.68
C ASP A 143 -39.14 17.19 9.35
N ARG A 144 -39.51 17.30 8.07
CA ARG A 144 -40.79 17.88 7.60
C ARG A 144 -41.70 16.82 7.03
#